data_AF-A0A415ZKY9-F1
#
_entry.id   AF-A0A415ZKY9-F1
#
_cell.length_a   1.000
_cell.length_b   1.000
_cell.length_c   1.000
_cell.angle_alpha   90.00
_cell.angle_beta   90.00
_cell.angle_gamma   90.00
#
_symmetry.space_group_name_H-M   'P 1'
#
loop_
_entity.id
_entity.type
_entity.pdbx_description
1 polymer ?
#
loop_
_entity_poly.entity_id
_entity_poly.type
_entity_poly.pdbx_seq_one_letter_code
_entity_poly.pdbx_strand_id
1 'polypeptide(L)'
;MAKFYFTYGTDGQPFFGGWTEVEAPDAHAACAAFRAYHPDKTEGLVNCSSIYDEEKFKLTGMYRESNFGFRCHEIITLRREAATN
;
A
#
# COMPACT_ATOMS: atom_id res chain seq x y z
N MET A 1 -5.49 -9.08 -10.66
CA MET A 1 -5.75 -8.44 -9.35
C MET A 1 -5.46 -6.97 -9.49
N ALA A 2 -6.17 -6.10 -8.79
CA ALA A 2 -5.91 -4.67 -8.81
C ALA A 2 -4.69 -4.35 -7.91
N LYS A 3 -4.00 -3.26 -8.23
CA LYS A 3 -2.91 -2.72 -7.41
C LYS A 3 -3.38 -1.48 -6.67
N PHE A 4 -3.04 -1.44 -5.39
CA PHE A 4 -3.28 -0.31 -4.50
C PHE A 4 -1.96 0.17 -3.92
N TYR A 5 -1.83 1.47 -3.73
CA TYR A 5 -0.59 2.13 -3.34
C TYR A 5 -0.82 2.88 -2.03
N PHE A 6 -0.12 2.46 -0.98
CA PHE A 6 -0.19 3.03 0.36
C PHE A 6 1.05 3.90 0.56
N THR A 7 0.90 5.21 0.43
CA THR A 7 2.03 6.15 0.44
C THR A 7 2.40 6.57 1.86
N TYR A 8 3.61 7.05 2.04
CA TYR A 8 4.11 7.48 3.35
C TYR A 8 4.53 8.95 3.37
N GLY A 9 4.36 9.58 4.54
CA GLY A 9 4.90 10.89 4.82
C GLY A 9 6.33 10.77 5.35
N THR A 10 6.71 11.69 6.22
CA THR A 10 8.05 11.77 6.80
C THR A 10 8.10 11.41 8.28
N ASP A 11 6.96 11.07 8.90
CA ASP A 11 6.93 10.73 10.32
C ASP A 11 5.76 9.81 10.67
N GLY A 12 6.02 8.85 11.56
CA GLY A 12 5.00 8.00 12.15
C GLY A 12 4.43 6.89 11.25
N GLN A 13 4.71 6.83 9.95
CA GLN A 13 4.32 5.67 9.12
C GLN A 13 5.37 4.54 9.17
N PRO A 14 5.08 3.33 8.65
CA PRO A 14 6.03 2.21 8.65
C PRO A 14 7.38 2.50 7.99
N PHE A 15 7.37 3.36 6.96
CA PHE A 15 8.57 3.81 6.26
C PHE A 15 8.58 5.33 6.11
N PHE A 16 9.77 5.89 5.91
CA PHE A 16 9.95 7.30 5.52
C PHE A 16 9.86 7.42 4.00
N GLY A 17 8.90 8.23 3.51
CA GLY A 17 8.63 8.38 2.09
C GLY A 17 8.30 7.07 1.37
N GLY A 18 8.18 7.11 0.05
CA GLY A 18 7.86 5.92 -0.75
C GLY A 18 6.44 5.41 -0.55
N TRP A 19 6.23 4.12 -0.84
CA TRP A 19 4.94 3.44 -0.71
C TRP A 19 5.08 1.92 -0.57
N THR A 20 4.00 1.28 -0.11
CA THR A 20 3.77 -0.16 -0.28
C THR A 20 2.79 -0.40 -1.40
N GLU A 21 3.08 -1.40 -2.24
CA GLU A 21 2.13 -1.92 -3.21
C GLU A 21 1.35 -3.08 -2.60
N VAL A 22 0.03 -3.08 -2.75
CA VAL A 22 -0.83 -4.19 -2.32
C VAL A 22 -1.63 -4.68 -3.51
N GLU A 23 -1.43 -5.95 -3.85
CA GLU A 23 -2.22 -6.66 -4.86
C GLU A 23 -3.42 -7.31 -4.18
N ALA A 24 -4.62 -6.86 -4.53
CA ALA A 24 -5.88 -7.31 -3.93
C ALA A 24 -7.04 -7.25 -4.93
N PRO A 25 -8.16 -7.96 -4.68
CA PRO A 25 -9.36 -7.84 -5.52
C PRO A 25 -10.03 -6.46 -5.45
N ASP A 26 -9.97 -5.81 -4.28
CA ASP A 26 -10.58 -4.49 -4.04
C ASP A 26 -9.85 -3.72 -2.92
N ALA A 27 -10.23 -2.47 -2.71
CA ALA A 27 -9.61 -1.58 -1.74
C ALA A 27 -9.80 -2.04 -0.29
N HIS A 28 -10.94 -2.67 0.04
CA HIS A 28 -11.20 -3.16 1.39
C HIS A 28 -10.26 -4.33 1.71
N ALA A 29 -10.12 -5.28 0.78
CA ALA A 29 -9.16 -6.37 0.89
C ALA A 29 -7.71 -5.85 0.93
N ALA A 30 -7.39 -4.81 0.18
CA ALA A 30 -6.07 -4.18 0.22
C ALA A 30 -5.76 -3.58 1.60
N CYS A 31 -6.71 -2.82 2.18
CA CYS A 31 -6.57 -2.26 3.52
C CYS A 31 -6.42 -3.36 4.59
N ALA A 32 -7.21 -4.44 4.49
CA ALA A 32 -7.10 -5.58 5.41
C ALA A 32 -5.73 -6.27 5.30
N ALA A 33 -5.24 -6.49 4.08
CA ALA A 33 -3.92 -7.06 3.82
C ALA A 33 -2.80 -6.18 4.39
N PHE A 34 -2.87 -4.87 4.12
CA PHE A 34 -1.90 -3.90 4.62
C PHE A 34 -1.85 -3.88 6.15
N ARG A 35 -3.03 -3.83 6.81
CA ARG A 35 -3.16 -3.84 8.27
C ARG A 35 -2.59 -5.07 8.95
N ALA A 36 -2.54 -6.21 8.26
CA ALA A 36 -1.95 -7.42 8.80
C ALA A 36 -0.43 -7.28 9.06
N TYR A 37 0.26 -6.41 8.32
CA TYR A 37 1.69 -6.16 8.46
C TYR A 37 1.99 -4.78 9.07
N HIS A 38 1.11 -3.81 8.86
CA HIS A 38 1.21 -2.43 9.35
C HIS A 38 -0.03 -2.05 10.15
N PRO A 39 -0.13 -2.48 11.42
CA PRO A 39 -1.30 -2.21 12.24
C PRO A 39 -1.61 -0.72 12.37
N ASP A 40 -2.89 -0.42 12.54
CA ASP A 40 -3.38 0.93 12.82
C ASP A 40 -2.71 1.47 14.10
N LYS A 41 -2.16 2.69 14.02
CA LYS A 41 -1.65 3.41 15.19
C LYS A 41 -2.75 4.11 15.97
N THR A 42 -3.78 4.54 15.24
CA THR A 42 -5.01 5.11 15.76
C THR A 42 -6.15 4.26 15.24
N GLU A 43 -7.01 3.76 16.12
CA GLU A 43 -8.07 2.82 15.77
C GLU A 43 -8.90 3.29 14.56
N GLY A 44 -9.00 2.45 13.54
CA GLY A 44 -9.74 2.72 12.32
C GLY A 44 -8.97 3.52 11.26
N LEU A 45 -7.79 4.08 11.60
CA LEU A 45 -6.93 4.81 10.67
C LEU A 45 -5.78 3.94 10.19
N VAL A 46 -5.82 3.60 8.91
CA VAL A 46 -4.75 2.86 8.23
C VAL A 46 -3.44 3.63 8.36
N ASN A 47 -2.39 2.94 8.79
CA ASN A 47 -1.07 3.51 9.07
C ASN A 47 -0.28 3.88 7.79
N CYS A 48 -0.83 4.83 7.02
CA CYS A 48 -0.26 5.38 5.79
C CYS A 48 -0.69 6.85 5.63
N SER A 49 -0.07 7.58 4.70
CA SER A 49 -0.44 8.97 4.39
C SER A 49 -1.66 9.04 3.47
N SER A 50 -1.69 8.22 2.41
CA SER A 50 -2.79 8.20 1.44
C SER A 50 -2.83 6.86 0.70
N ILE A 51 -4.02 6.51 0.21
CA ILE A 51 -4.27 5.27 -0.52
C ILE A 51 -4.76 5.63 -1.92
N TYR A 52 -4.15 5.02 -2.93
CA TYR A 52 -4.51 5.22 -4.33
C TYR A 52 -4.78 3.89 -5.01
N ASP A 53 -5.74 3.86 -5.94
CA ASP A 53 -5.75 2.85 -7.00
C ASP A 53 -4.64 3.14 -8.01
N GLU A 54 -4.32 2.15 -8.84
CA GLU A 54 -3.23 2.25 -9.81
C GLU A 54 -3.38 3.42 -10.80
N GLU A 55 -4.59 3.66 -11.29
CA GLU A 55 -4.85 4.74 -12.25
C GLU A 55 -4.55 6.10 -11.64
N LYS A 56 -5.08 6.38 -10.44
CA LYS A 56 -4.82 7.65 -9.74
C LYS A 56 -3.36 7.77 -9.33
N PHE A 57 -2.72 6.68 -8.89
CA PHE A 57 -1.34 6.74 -8.45
C PHE A 57 -0.39 7.12 -9.57
N LYS A 58 -0.60 6.57 -10.78
CA LYS A 58 0.21 6.87 -11.98
C LYS A 58 0.15 8.34 -12.41
N LEU A 59 -0.90 9.07 -12.01
CA LEU A 59 -1.04 10.50 -12.29
C LEU A 59 -0.25 11.39 -11.31
N THR A 60 0.21 10.85 -10.19
CA THR A 60 0.94 11.61 -9.16
C THR A 60 2.39 11.91 -9.56
N GLY A 61 2.99 12.93 -8.94
CA GLY A 61 4.44 13.13 -8.99
C GLY A 61 5.23 11.98 -8.34
N MET A 62 4.64 11.32 -7.34
CA MET A 62 5.27 10.21 -6.61
C MET A 62 5.61 9.03 -7.52
N TYR A 63 4.71 8.66 -8.43
CA TYR A 63 4.95 7.58 -9.39
C TYR A 63 6.08 7.94 -10.37
N ARG A 64 6.08 9.18 -10.87
CA ARG A 64 7.03 9.65 -11.90
C ARG A 64 8.43 9.89 -11.32
N GLU A 65 8.53 10.60 -10.21
CA GLU A 65 9.80 11.11 -9.68
C GLU A 65 10.28 10.28 -8.49
N SER A 66 9.53 10.32 -7.39
CA SER A 66 9.65 9.51 -6.18
C SER A 66 8.76 10.16 -5.10
N ASN A 67 8.60 9.53 -3.95
CA ASN A 67 7.99 10.15 -2.78
C ASN A 67 9.05 10.37 -1.70
N PHE A 68 9.47 11.62 -1.49
CA PHE A 68 10.58 12.02 -0.61
C PHE A 68 11.91 11.28 -0.90
N GLY A 69 12.21 10.99 -2.17
CA GLY A 69 13.42 10.27 -2.59
C GLY A 69 13.31 8.74 -2.53
N PHE A 70 12.19 8.21 -2.05
CA PHE A 70 11.93 6.77 -1.96
C PHE A 70 10.83 6.33 -2.92
N ARG A 71 10.83 5.05 -3.27
CA ARG A 71 9.84 4.41 -4.15
C ARG A 71 9.11 3.28 -3.42
N CYS A 72 8.85 2.17 -4.10
CA CYS A 72 8.26 0.99 -3.51
C CYS A 72 9.21 0.39 -2.47
N HIS A 73 8.75 0.28 -1.22
CA HIS A 73 9.49 -0.37 -0.13
C HIS A 73 9.22 -1.87 -0.09
N GLU A 74 7.99 -2.27 -0.43
CA GLU A 74 7.53 -3.65 -0.37
C GLU A 74 6.26 -3.87 -1.19
N ILE A 75 5.99 -5.15 -1.47
CA ILE A 75 4.81 -5.61 -2.20
C ILE A 75 4.12 -6.68 -1.36
N ILE A 76 2.84 -6.47 -1.04
CA ILE A 76 1.99 -7.44 -0.35
C ILE A 76 1.03 -8.04 -1.38
N THR A 77 1.18 -9.34 -1.68
CA THR A 77 0.28 -10.06 -2.59
C THR A 77 -0.50 -11.12 -1.83
N LEU A 78 -1.83 -11.04 -1.86
CA LEU A 78 -2.70 -12.10 -1.34
C LEU A 78 -3.03 -13.11 -2.45
N ARG A 79 -2.64 -14.37 -2.26
CA ARG A 79 -2.99 -15.47 -3.18
C ARG A 79 -3.79 -16.53 -2.45
N ARG A 80 -4.84 -17.01 -3.11
CA ARG A 80 -5.59 -18.21 -2.72
C ARG A 80 -5.46 -19.21 -3.85
N GLU A 81 -4.89 -20.36 -3.54
CA GLU A 81 -4.71 -21.46 -4.49
C GLU A 81 -5.50 -22.68 -3.99
N ALA A 82 -6.05 -23.47 -4.91
CA ALA A 82 -6.66 -24.74 -4.55
C ALA A 82 -5.54 -25.73 -4.21
N ALA A 83 -5.64 -26.42 -3.08
CA ALA A 83 -4.73 -27.50 -2.76
C ALA A 83 -4.91 -28.62 -3.81
N THR A 84 -3.85 -28.94 -4.54
CA THR A 84 -3.80 -30.14 -5.37
C THR A 84 -3.39 -31.29 -4.48
N ASN A 85 -4.32 -32.21 -4.20
CA ASN A 85 -4.03 -33.51 -3.61
C ASN A 85 -3.45 -34.46 -4.66
#